data_AF-A0A378VV84-F1
#
_entry.id   AF-A0A378VV84-F1
#
_cell.length_a   1.000
_cell.length_b   1.000
_cell.length_c   1.000
_cell.angle_alpha   90.00
_cell.angle_beta   90.00
_cell.angle_gamma   90.00
#
_symmetry.space_group_name_H-M   'P 1'
#
loop_
_entity.id
_entity.type
_entity.pdbx_description
1 polymer ?
#
loop_
_entity_poly.entity_id
_entity_poly.type
_entity_poly.pdbx_seq_one_letter_code
_entity_poly.pdbx_strand_id
1 'polypeptide(L)'
;MGGENRLGTRRHIVALVFLVKENKEALARLMTMEQGKSLTEARGEIDYAASFVRWFAEEARRIDGDVLTSVKASQKLVVLKQPVGVTAAITPWNFPSAMIARKAAPALAVGCAMIVKPASLTPLSAYALAVLAYEAGVPQDLLPVVSGRASEISHEFATNPTVRKISFTGSTEVGAKIFAGSAADIKNSVWNWAATRRLSCLTMPIWTKPSKALWRASSATAVRPASAPTAFTSNRAFTTYFAAN
;
A
#
# COMPACT_ATOMS: atom_id res chain seq x y z
N MET A 1 -0.50 21.41 25.52
CA MET A 1 -0.86 20.00 25.72
C MET A 1 -0.48 19.13 24.50
N GLY A 2 0.80 19.06 24.10
CA GLY A 2 1.19 18.49 22.78
C GLY A 2 2.20 17.33 22.78
N GLY A 3 2.62 16.85 23.96
CA GLY A 3 3.69 15.86 24.11
C GLY A 3 3.21 14.41 24.26
N GLU A 4 2.12 14.18 25.01
CA GLU A 4 1.69 12.82 25.39
C GLU A 4 1.06 12.01 24.25
N ASN A 5 0.41 12.65 23.25
CA ASN A 5 -0.30 11.93 22.20
C ASN A 5 0.60 11.17 21.21
N ARG A 6 1.86 11.57 21.02
CA ARG A 6 2.75 10.87 20.05
C ARG A 6 3.22 9.51 20.54
N LEU A 7 3.33 9.34 21.87
CA LEU A 7 3.69 8.05 22.48
C LEU A 7 2.53 7.06 22.45
N GLY A 8 1.28 7.55 22.49
CA GLY A 8 0.06 6.74 22.38
C GLY A 8 -0.05 6.03 21.04
N THR A 9 -0.01 6.79 19.93
CA THR A 9 -0.20 6.23 18.57
C THR A 9 0.79 5.11 18.24
N ARG A 10 2.05 5.21 18.72
CA ARG A 10 3.05 4.17 18.52
C ARG A 10 2.68 2.85 19.21
N ARG A 11 2.24 2.91 20.48
CA ARG A 11 1.84 1.69 21.21
C ARG A 11 0.67 1.01 20.50
N HIS A 12 -0.24 1.80 19.95
CA HIS A 12 -1.40 1.28 19.23
C HIS A 12 -1.00 0.57 17.93
N ILE A 13 -0.07 1.11 17.14
CA ILE A 13 0.39 0.44 15.90
C ILE A 13 1.13 -0.85 16.21
N VAL A 14 1.95 -0.89 17.28
CA VAL A 14 2.61 -2.13 17.71
C VAL A 14 1.58 -3.17 18.15
N ALA A 15 0.58 -2.78 18.94
CA ALA A 15 -0.51 -3.67 19.37
C ALA A 15 -1.31 -4.20 18.17
N LEU A 16 -1.58 -3.35 17.16
CA LEU A 16 -2.28 -3.74 15.93
C LEU A 16 -1.58 -4.89 15.20
N VAL A 17 -0.23 -4.96 15.21
CA VAL A 17 0.50 -6.07 14.59
C VAL A 17 0.10 -7.41 15.21
N PHE A 18 -0.06 -7.46 16.54
CA PHE A 18 -0.43 -8.68 17.26
C PHE A 18 -1.88 -9.05 16.96
N LEU A 19 -2.80 -8.10 17.04
CA LEU A 19 -4.22 -8.34 16.75
C LEU A 19 -4.47 -8.84 15.31
N VAL A 20 -3.76 -8.29 14.32
CA VAL A 20 -3.85 -8.77 12.93
C VAL A 20 -3.36 -10.21 12.79
N LYS A 21 -2.32 -10.58 13.54
CA LYS A 21 -1.78 -11.95 13.52
C LYS A 21 -2.66 -12.94 14.26
N GLU A 22 -3.19 -12.56 15.42
CA GLU A 22 -4.12 -13.37 16.20
C GLU A 22 -5.41 -13.65 15.42
N ASN A 23 -5.92 -12.64 14.70
CA ASN A 23 -7.12 -12.76 13.88
C ASN A 23 -6.85 -13.22 12.44
N LYS A 24 -5.64 -13.69 12.13
CA LYS A 24 -5.21 -14.01 10.76
C LYS A 24 -6.17 -14.94 10.02
N GLU A 25 -6.62 -16.01 10.67
CA GLU A 25 -7.51 -16.99 10.04
C GLU A 25 -8.89 -16.40 9.73
N ALA A 26 -9.45 -15.60 10.63
CA ALA A 26 -10.73 -14.93 10.43
C ALA A 26 -10.64 -13.91 9.29
N LEU A 27 -9.58 -13.08 9.29
CA LEU A 27 -9.32 -12.10 8.24
C LEU A 27 -9.10 -12.77 6.87
N ALA A 28 -8.37 -13.88 6.82
CA ALA A 28 -8.12 -14.61 5.58
C ALA A 28 -9.41 -15.22 5.01
N ARG A 29 -10.26 -15.81 5.86
CA ARG A 29 -11.58 -16.33 5.44
C ARG A 29 -12.47 -15.22 4.91
N LEU A 30 -12.55 -14.09 5.63
CA LEU A 30 -13.33 -12.92 5.20
C LEU A 30 -12.89 -12.43 3.80
N MET A 31 -11.58 -12.26 3.62
CA MET A 31 -11.00 -11.84 2.35
C MET A 31 -11.30 -12.84 1.23
N THR A 32 -11.17 -14.15 1.48
CA THR A 32 -11.51 -15.17 0.49
C THR A 32 -12.98 -15.11 0.10
N MET A 33 -13.89 -14.89 1.05
CA MET A 33 -15.34 -14.81 0.77
C MET A 33 -15.72 -13.58 -0.05
N GLU A 34 -15.13 -12.41 0.21
CA GLU A 34 -15.48 -11.19 -0.53
C GLU A 34 -14.72 -11.04 -1.85
N GLN A 35 -13.47 -11.49 -1.91
CA GLN A 35 -12.55 -11.20 -3.02
C GLN A 35 -12.35 -12.40 -3.95
N GLY A 36 -12.46 -13.63 -3.44
CA GLY A 36 -12.39 -14.87 -4.23
C GLY A 36 -11.02 -15.55 -4.32
N LYS A 37 -9.94 -14.99 -3.77
CA LYS A 37 -8.62 -15.66 -3.74
C LYS A 37 -8.62 -16.87 -2.82
N SER A 38 -7.70 -17.80 -3.09
CA SER A 38 -7.55 -19.00 -2.25
C SER A 38 -7.19 -18.62 -0.80
N LEU A 39 -7.61 -19.45 0.15
CA LEU A 39 -7.35 -19.19 1.58
C LEU A 39 -5.84 -19.13 1.88
N THR A 40 -5.03 -19.90 1.16
CA THR A 40 -3.56 -19.86 1.27
C THR A 40 -3.00 -18.51 0.83
N GLU A 41 -3.48 -17.95 -0.28
CA GLU A 41 -3.07 -16.61 -0.73
C GLU A 41 -3.57 -15.52 0.22
N ALA A 42 -4.80 -15.64 0.72
CA ALA A 42 -5.35 -14.70 1.70
C ALA A 42 -4.52 -14.66 2.99
N ARG A 43 -4.13 -15.82 3.53
CA ARG A 43 -3.20 -15.90 4.68
C ARG A 43 -1.88 -15.20 4.40
N GLY A 44 -1.31 -15.44 3.21
CA GLY A 44 -0.09 -14.77 2.77
C GLY A 44 -0.25 -13.26 2.68
N GLU A 45 -1.39 -12.76 2.21
CA GLU A 45 -1.67 -11.33 2.21
C GLU A 45 -1.80 -10.76 3.62
N ILE A 46 -2.45 -11.45 4.56
CA ILE A 46 -2.58 -10.96 5.94
C ILE A 46 -1.20 -10.86 6.61
N ASP A 47 -0.34 -11.86 6.42
CA ASP A 47 1.06 -11.78 6.89
C ASP A 47 1.80 -10.60 6.24
N TYR A 48 1.58 -10.40 4.94
CA TYR A 48 2.20 -9.30 4.20
C TYR A 48 1.70 -7.94 4.69
N ALA A 49 0.40 -7.79 4.95
CA ALA A 49 -0.20 -6.60 5.54
C ALA A 49 0.38 -6.32 6.94
N ALA A 50 0.45 -7.34 7.79
CA ALA A 50 1.04 -7.24 9.12
C ALA A 50 2.54 -6.84 9.06
N SER A 51 3.27 -7.27 8.02
CA SER A 51 4.66 -6.89 7.83
C SER A 51 4.84 -5.37 7.61
N PHE A 52 3.93 -4.71 6.88
CA PHE A 52 3.95 -3.25 6.72
C PHE A 52 3.69 -2.54 8.04
N VAL A 53 2.67 -2.99 8.79
CA VAL A 53 2.34 -2.41 10.11
C VAL A 53 3.55 -2.50 11.04
N ARG A 54 4.17 -3.68 11.11
CA ARG A 54 5.38 -3.89 11.91
C ARG A 54 6.53 -2.98 11.46
N TRP A 55 6.85 -2.98 10.17
CA TRP A 55 7.95 -2.20 9.63
C TRP A 55 7.79 -0.72 9.97
N PHE A 56 6.61 -0.14 9.71
CA PHE A 56 6.39 1.28 9.98
C PHE A 56 6.25 1.61 11.47
N ALA A 57 5.86 0.65 12.32
CA ALA A 57 5.94 0.82 13.77
C ALA A 57 7.39 0.96 14.26
N GLU A 58 8.31 0.25 13.62
CA GLU A 58 9.75 0.35 13.90
C GLU A 58 10.32 1.65 13.32
N GLU A 59 9.97 2.00 12.08
CA GLU A 59 10.43 3.24 11.42
C GLU A 59 9.91 4.52 12.06
N ALA A 60 8.80 4.47 12.81
CA ALA A 60 8.29 5.61 13.58
C ALA A 60 9.35 6.21 14.54
N ARG A 61 10.36 5.43 14.94
CA ARG A 61 11.46 5.86 15.82
C ARG A 61 12.66 6.45 15.07
N ARG A 62 12.70 6.32 13.75
CA ARG A 62 13.85 6.66 12.89
C ARG A 62 13.55 7.85 11.97
N ILE A 63 12.67 8.74 12.44
CA ILE A 63 12.33 9.98 11.73
C ILE A 63 13.37 11.04 12.11
N ASP A 64 14.57 10.88 11.56
CA ASP A 64 15.70 11.75 11.86
C ASP A 64 15.63 13.03 11.03
N GLY A 65 15.93 14.16 11.68
CA GLY A 65 16.22 15.44 11.03
C GLY A 65 17.71 15.59 10.71
N ASP A 66 18.07 16.71 10.09
CA ASP A 66 19.46 17.00 9.72
C ASP A 66 19.94 18.30 10.38
N VAL A 67 21.21 18.35 10.77
CA VAL A 67 21.89 19.59 11.18
C VAL A 67 22.94 19.90 10.14
N LEU A 68 22.75 21.00 9.41
CA LEU A 68 23.59 21.35 8.28
C LEU A 68 24.63 22.40 8.68
N THR A 69 25.80 22.34 8.05
CA THR A 69 26.84 23.35 8.21
C THR A 69 26.36 24.66 7.62
N SER A 70 26.32 25.70 8.44
CA SER A 70 25.98 27.05 8.01
C SER A 70 27.18 27.73 7.35
N VAL A 71 26.93 28.49 6.28
CA VAL A 71 27.93 29.38 5.65
C VAL A 71 28.29 30.55 6.58
N LYS A 72 27.37 30.93 7.48
CA LYS A 72 27.57 32.00 8.48
C LYS A 72 27.77 31.40 9.86
N ALA A 73 28.89 31.74 10.53
CA ALA A 73 29.26 31.20 11.84
C ALA A 73 28.24 31.47 12.96
N SER A 74 27.41 32.51 12.83
CA SER A 74 26.37 32.88 13.81
C SER A 74 25.05 32.11 13.64
N GLN A 75 24.92 31.27 12.62
CA GLN A 75 23.66 30.59 12.29
C GLN A 75 23.80 29.07 12.44
N LYS A 76 22.71 28.42 12.86
CA LYS A 76 22.56 26.96 12.85
C LYS A 76 21.40 26.60 11.92
N LEU A 77 21.63 25.67 11.02
CA LEU A 77 20.63 25.17 10.10
C LEU A 77 20.16 23.81 10.59
N VAL A 78 18.87 23.69 10.89
CA VAL A 78 18.26 22.45 11.38
C VAL A 78 17.05 22.12 10.51
N VAL A 79 16.97 20.88 10.04
CA VAL A 79 15.86 20.33 9.27
C VAL A 79 15.08 19.38 10.18
N LEU A 80 13.80 19.66 10.39
CA LEU A 80 12.90 18.81 11.14
C LEU A 80 11.87 18.18 10.20
N LYS A 81 11.47 16.95 10.48
CA LYS A 81 10.40 16.24 9.75
C LYS A 81 9.15 16.20 10.61
N GLN A 82 8.03 16.64 10.06
CA GLN A 82 6.74 16.71 10.75
C GLN A 82 5.64 16.03 9.91
N PRO A 83 4.59 15.49 10.56
CA PRO A 83 3.45 14.92 9.84
C PRO A 83 2.78 15.97 8.95
N VAL A 84 2.29 15.53 7.79
CA VAL A 84 1.60 16.40 6.83
C VAL A 84 0.18 16.79 7.26
N GLY A 85 -0.39 16.11 8.25
CA GLY A 85 -1.76 16.33 8.74
C GLY A 85 -2.73 15.25 8.26
N VAL A 86 -3.93 15.65 7.83
CA VAL A 86 -4.97 14.72 7.38
C VAL A 86 -4.62 14.19 5.98
N THR A 87 -4.68 12.87 5.82
CA THR A 87 -4.37 12.17 4.58
C THR A 87 -5.55 11.32 4.13
N ALA A 88 -5.64 11.08 2.82
CA ALA A 88 -6.67 10.24 2.23
C ALA A 88 -6.05 9.11 1.42
N ALA A 89 -6.61 7.91 1.53
CA ALA A 89 -6.21 6.73 0.79
C ALA A 89 -7.37 6.16 0.00
N ILE A 90 -7.12 5.85 -1.27
CA ILE A 90 -8.05 5.11 -2.12
C ILE A 90 -7.34 3.83 -2.54
N THR A 91 -7.94 2.68 -2.20
CA THR A 91 -7.33 1.35 -2.39
C THR A 91 -8.14 0.46 -3.34
N PRO A 92 -7.47 -0.41 -4.11
CA PRO A 92 -8.11 -1.33 -5.05
C PRO A 92 -8.58 -2.61 -4.34
N TRP A 93 -9.28 -3.47 -5.08
CA TRP A 93 -9.87 -4.72 -4.61
C TRP A 93 -8.95 -5.94 -4.66
N ASN A 94 -7.81 -5.86 -5.35
CA ASN A 94 -6.96 -7.03 -5.60
C ASN A 94 -6.17 -7.49 -4.35
N PHE A 95 -5.71 -6.55 -3.53
CA PHE A 95 -5.06 -6.82 -2.24
C PHE A 95 -5.69 -5.91 -1.17
N PRO A 96 -6.91 -6.25 -0.70
CA PRO A 96 -7.73 -5.34 0.08
C PRO A 96 -7.12 -5.02 1.45
N SER A 97 -6.36 -5.93 2.07
CA SER A 97 -5.71 -5.68 3.36
C SER A 97 -4.33 -5.04 3.18
N ALA A 98 -3.50 -5.58 2.28
CA ALA A 98 -2.12 -5.11 2.13
C ALA A 98 -2.04 -3.70 1.52
N MET A 99 -2.97 -3.33 0.62
CA MET A 99 -2.98 -1.98 0.04
C MET A 99 -3.39 -0.90 1.04
N ILE A 100 -4.19 -1.26 2.05
CA ILE A 100 -4.54 -0.36 3.15
C ILE A 100 -3.37 -0.27 4.12
N ALA A 101 -2.84 -1.40 4.58
CA ALA A 101 -1.75 -1.44 5.55
C ALA A 101 -0.53 -0.62 5.09
N ARG A 102 -0.12 -0.75 3.82
CA ARG A 102 1.03 0.00 3.26
C ARG A 102 0.82 1.53 3.20
N LYS A 103 -0.40 2.04 3.37
CA LYS A 103 -0.74 3.47 3.37
C LYS A 103 -1.06 3.96 4.79
N ALA A 104 -1.90 3.23 5.51
CA ALA A 104 -2.35 3.58 6.85
C ALA A 104 -1.23 3.45 7.88
N ALA A 105 -0.42 2.38 7.82
CA ALA A 105 0.68 2.18 8.76
C ALA A 105 1.70 3.34 8.76
N PRO A 106 2.27 3.79 7.62
CA PRO A 106 3.19 4.93 7.65
C PRO A 106 2.51 6.23 8.05
N ALA A 107 1.24 6.45 7.69
CA ALA A 107 0.52 7.66 8.06
C ALA A 107 0.30 7.75 9.58
N LEU A 108 -0.23 6.68 10.19
CA LEU A 108 -0.41 6.61 11.63
C LEU A 108 0.93 6.67 12.37
N ALA A 109 1.97 6.03 11.83
CA ALA A 109 3.31 6.00 12.44
C ALA A 109 3.92 7.38 12.62
N VAL A 110 3.71 8.29 11.66
CA VAL A 110 4.19 9.68 11.75
C VAL A 110 3.21 10.61 12.47
N GLY A 111 2.02 10.11 12.86
CA GLY A 111 0.98 10.88 13.54
C GLY A 111 0.00 11.61 12.60
N CYS A 112 -0.15 11.17 11.35
CA CYS A 112 -1.19 11.63 10.47
C CYS A 112 -2.51 10.87 10.71
N ALA A 113 -3.64 11.55 10.52
CA ALA A 113 -4.91 10.87 10.31
C ALA A 113 -4.99 10.34 8.87
N MET A 114 -5.61 9.18 8.65
CA MET A 114 -5.85 8.62 7.32
C MET A 114 -7.30 8.20 7.13
N ILE A 115 -7.98 8.88 6.22
CA ILE A 115 -9.31 8.47 5.74
C ILE A 115 -9.13 7.45 4.62
N VAL A 116 -9.73 6.27 4.76
CA VAL A 116 -9.58 5.18 3.78
C VAL A 116 -10.89 4.95 3.03
N LYS A 117 -10.83 5.05 1.71
CA LYS A 117 -11.88 4.61 0.80
C LYS A 117 -11.46 3.30 0.12
N PRO A 118 -11.96 2.13 0.56
CA PRO A 118 -11.69 0.86 -0.10
C PRO A 118 -12.46 0.72 -1.42
N ALA A 119 -12.11 -0.31 -2.20
CA ALA A 119 -12.92 -0.70 -3.34
C ALA A 119 -14.26 -1.25 -2.87
N SER A 120 -15.34 -0.89 -3.57
CA SER A 120 -16.71 -1.30 -3.20
C SER A 120 -16.94 -2.81 -3.34
N LEU A 121 -16.09 -3.50 -4.09
CA LEU A 121 -16.13 -4.96 -4.25
C LEU A 121 -15.59 -5.71 -3.01
N THR A 122 -14.66 -5.10 -2.27
CA THR A 122 -13.99 -5.75 -1.13
C THR A 122 -13.85 -4.79 0.07
N PRO A 123 -14.96 -4.23 0.59
CA PRO A 123 -14.90 -3.28 1.68
C PRO A 123 -14.72 -3.94 3.06
N LEU A 124 -15.04 -5.23 3.21
CA LEU A 124 -15.14 -5.87 4.52
C LEU A 124 -13.76 -6.06 5.17
N SER A 125 -12.74 -6.42 4.38
CA SER A 125 -11.35 -6.45 4.86
C SER A 125 -10.89 -5.11 5.44
N ALA A 126 -11.32 -3.99 4.85
CA ALA A 126 -10.98 -2.66 5.32
C ALA A 126 -11.62 -2.37 6.68
N TYR A 127 -12.90 -2.68 6.83
CA TYR A 127 -13.62 -2.51 8.09
C TYR A 127 -13.07 -3.41 9.19
N ALA A 128 -12.74 -4.67 8.88
CA ALA A 128 -12.14 -5.59 9.85
C ALA A 128 -10.79 -5.05 10.36
N LEU A 129 -9.93 -4.54 9.48
CA LEU A 129 -8.67 -3.91 9.91
C LEU A 129 -8.89 -2.66 10.76
N ALA A 130 -9.92 -1.86 10.48
CA ALA A 130 -10.24 -0.68 11.27
C ALA A 130 -10.73 -1.04 12.67
N VAL A 131 -11.59 -2.08 12.80
CA VAL A 131 -12.02 -2.60 14.10
C VAL A 131 -10.82 -3.04 14.93
N LEU A 132 -9.91 -3.82 14.36
CA LEU A 132 -8.69 -4.24 15.05
C LEU A 132 -7.78 -3.03 15.41
N ALA A 133 -7.75 -1.99 14.59
CA ALA A 133 -7.01 -0.77 14.91
C ALA A 133 -7.63 -0.04 16.11
N TYR A 134 -8.96 0.03 16.20
CA TYR A 134 -9.65 0.64 17.33
C TYR A 134 -9.47 -0.19 18.61
N GLU A 135 -9.51 -1.52 18.52
CA GLU A 135 -9.18 -2.42 19.63
C GLU A 135 -7.72 -2.27 20.09
N ALA A 136 -6.80 -1.98 19.16
CA ALA A 136 -5.41 -1.66 19.49
C ALA A 136 -5.25 -0.29 20.19
N GLY A 137 -6.33 0.49 20.31
CA GLY A 137 -6.34 1.83 20.91
C GLY A 137 -6.17 2.98 19.93
N VAL A 138 -6.12 2.73 18.61
CA VAL A 138 -6.09 3.82 17.62
C VAL A 138 -7.40 4.62 17.74
N PRO A 139 -7.33 5.95 17.98
CA PRO A 139 -8.53 6.79 17.99
C PRO A 139 -9.32 6.70 16.68
N GLN A 140 -10.65 6.64 16.78
CA GLN A 140 -11.53 6.40 15.62
C GLN A 140 -11.43 7.51 14.56
N ASP A 141 -11.17 8.74 15.00
CA ASP A 141 -10.95 9.92 14.16
C ASP A 141 -9.63 9.87 13.36
N LEU A 142 -8.65 9.05 13.77
CA LEU A 142 -7.39 8.89 13.04
C LEU A 142 -7.45 7.87 11.90
N LEU A 143 -8.39 6.93 11.90
CA LEU A 143 -8.52 5.92 10.84
C LEU A 143 -9.99 5.67 10.45
N PRO A 144 -10.73 6.67 9.96
CA PRO A 144 -12.07 6.43 9.45
C PRO A 144 -12.03 5.68 8.11
N VAL A 145 -12.91 4.69 7.96
CA VAL A 145 -13.11 3.93 6.71
C VAL A 145 -14.47 4.29 6.12
N VAL A 146 -14.48 4.81 4.90
CA VAL A 146 -15.69 5.31 4.22
C VAL A 146 -15.99 4.54 2.94
N SER A 147 -17.23 4.11 2.78
CA SER A 147 -17.73 3.45 1.57
C SER A 147 -18.77 4.33 0.88
N GLY A 148 -18.80 4.29 -0.44
CA GLY A 148 -19.70 5.10 -1.27
C GLY A 148 -19.23 5.15 -2.72
N ARG A 149 -19.83 6.04 -3.53
CA ARG A 149 -19.44 6.19 -4.94
C ARG A 149 -18.01 6.72 -5.01
N ALA A 150 -17.17 6.03 -5.79
CA ALA A 150 -15.75 6.35 -5.90
C ALA A 150 -15.52 7.77 -6.43
N SER A 151 -16.33 8.23 -7.40
CA SER A 151 -16.21 9.56 -7.99
C SER A 151 -16.47 10.68 -6.99
N GLU A 152 -17.50 10.56 -6.13
CA GLU A 152 -17.81 11.58 -5.12
C GLU A 152 -16.73 11.68 -4.06
N ILE A 153 -16.36 10.54 -3.46
CA ILE A 153 -15.38 10.52 -2.37
C ILE A 153 -14.00 10.94 -2.89
N SER A 154 -13.62 10.51 -4.09
CA SER A 154 -12.33 10.93 -4.67
C SER A 154 -12.31 12.40 -5.06
N HIS A 155 -13.42 12.96 -5.51
CA HIS A 155 -13.55 14.40 -5.75
C HIS A 155 -13.41 15.18 -4.45
N GLU A 156 -14.14 14.80 -3.40
CA GLU A 156 -14.06 15.42 -2.08
C GLU A 156 -12.62 15.36 -1.52
N PHE A 157 -11.95 14.21 -1.61
CA PHE A 157 -10.55 14.10 -1.19
C PHE A 157 -9.62 15.02 -1.99
N ALA A 158 -9.90 15.22 -3.28
CA ALA A 158 -9.10 16.04 -4.18
C ALA A 158 -9.32 17.55 -3.97
N THR A 159 -10.51 17.99 -3.57
CA THR A 159 -10.87 19.42 -3.47
C THR A 159 -10.95 19.94 -2.03
N ASN A 160 -11.05 19.07 -1.04
CA ASN A 160 -11.18 19.52 0.35
C ASN A 160 -9.83 20.00 0.92
N PRO A 161 -9.71 21.26 1.37
CA PRO A 161 -8.45 21.83 1.85
C PRO A 161 -7.89 21.17 3.11
N THR A 162 -8.73 20.50 3.91
CA THR A 162 -8.29 19.75 5.10
C THR A 162 -7.45 18.54 4.72
N VAL A 163 -7.72 17.88 3.58
CA VAL A 163 -6.90 16.78 3.08
C VAL A 163 -5.61 17.35 2.48
N ARG A 164 -4.48 17.03 3.11
CA ARG A 164 -3.14 17.55 2.72
C ARG A 164 -2.35 16.58 1.85
N LYS A 165 -2.69 15.29 1.88
CA LYS A 165 -2.04 14.26 1.07
C LYS A 165 -3.01 13.20 0.59
N ILE A 166 -2.92 12.82 -0.68
CA ILE A 166 -3.71 11.73 -1.26
C ILE A 166 -2.78 10.60 -1.70
N SER A 167 -3.12 9.37 -1.32
CA SER A 167 -2.43 8.16 -1.77
C SER A 167 -3.39 7.25 -2.53
N PHE A 168 -3.27 7.23 -3.85
CA PHE A 168 -4.11 6.42 -4.72
C PHE A 168 -3.36 5.18 -5.23
N THR A 169 -4.05 4.04 -5.27
CA THR A 169 -3.59 2.86 -6.00
C THR A 169 -4.73 2.35 -6.88
N GLY A 170 -4.52 2.30 -8.20
CA GLY A 170 -5.55 1.89 -9.15
C GLY A 170 -5.19 2.22 -10.60
N SER A 171 -6.20 2.33 -11.45
CA SER A 171 -6.05 2.59 -12.89
C SER A 171 -5.48 3.97 -13.18
N THR A 172 -4.77 4.08 -14.30
CA THR A 172 -4.10 5.31 -14.73
C THR A 172 -5.04 6.48 -14.98
N GLU A 173 -6.14 6.21 -15.66
CA GLU A 173 -7.14 7.23 -16.00
C GLU A 173 -7.77 7.87 -14.76
N VAL A 174 -8.11 7.06 -13.75
CA VAL A 174 -8.66 7.54 -12.48
C VAL A 174 -7.61 8.33 -11.69
N GLY A 175 -6.36 7.84 -11.64
CA GLY A 175 -5.27 8.53 -10.95
C GLY A 175 -5.01 9.92 -11.53
N ALA A 176 -4.96 10.03 -12.85
CA ALA A 176 -4.79 11.32 -13.54
C ALA A 176 -5.91 12.31 -13.20
N LYS A 177 -7.17 11.86 -13.17
CA LYS A 177 -8.33 12.72 -12.81
C LYS A 177 -8.25 13.23 -11.38
N ILE A 178 -7.93 12.35 -10.42
CA ILE A 178 -7.79 12.73 -9.00
C ILE A 178 -6.69 13.79 -8.85
N PHE A 179 -5.57 13.60 -9.54
CA PHE A 179 -4.38 14.44 -9.38
C PHE A 179 -4.57 15.79 -10.08
N ALA A 180 -5.26 15.80 -11.22
CA ALA A 180 -5.70 17.04 -11.85
C ALA A 180 -6.62 17.85 -10.92
N GLY A 181 -7.59 17.20 -10.25
CA GLY A 181 -8.46 17.85 -9.27
C GLY A 181 -7.69 18.37 -8.04
N SER A 182 -6.62 17.68 -7.64
CA SER A 182 -5.80 18.04 -6.48
C SER A 182 -4.80 19.17 -6.74
N ALA A 183 -4.63 19.56 -8.01
CA ALA A 183 -3.63 20.55 -8.43
C ALA A 183 -3.97 21.97 -7.96
N ALA A 184 -5.27 22.30 -7.87
CA ALA A 184 -5.73 23.62 -7.41
C ALA A 184 -5.23 23.96 -5.98
N ASP A 185 -5.14 22.95 -5.12
CA ASP A 185 -4.69 23.07 -3.73
C ASP A 185 -3.23 22.62 -3.52
N ILE A 186 -2.52 22.25 -4.60
CA ILE A 186 -1.14 21.73 -4.56
C ILE A 186 -0.98 20.59 -3.53
N LYS A 187 -1.95 19.66 -3.49
CA LYS A 187 -1.92 18.57 -2.50
C LYS A 187 -0.78 17.58 -2.81
N ASN A 188 -0.10 17.12 -1.77
CA ASN A 188 0.93 16.09 -1.92
C ASN A 188 0.29 14.78 -2.37
N SER A 189 0.67 14.27 -3.53
CA SER A 189 -0.05 13.18 -4.17
C SER A 189 0.89 12.04 -4.53
N VAL A 190 0.56 10.82 -4.06
CA VAL A 190 1.35 9.60 -4.34
C VAL A 190 0.47 8.60 -5.07
N TRP A 191 0.92 8.15 -6.24
CA TRP A 191 0.16 7.25 -7.09
C TRP A 191 0.96 6.01 -7.45
N ASN A 192 0.36 4.85 -7.20
CA ASN A 192 0.85 3.57 -7.71
C ASN A 192 -0.12 3.04 -8.77
N TRP A 193 0.38 2.72 -9.97
CA TRP A 193 -0.43 2.16 -11.06
C TRP A 193 0.15 0.86 -11.59
N ALA A 194 -0.67 0.13 -12.34
CA ALA A 194 -0.21 -1.02 -13.10
C ALA A 194 0.60 -0.52 -14.32
N ALA A 195 1.89 -0.84 -14.36
CA ALA A 195 2.73 -0.66 -15.53
C ALA A 195 2.80 -1.97 -16.32
N THR A 196 2.79 -1.90 -17.66
CA THR A 196 3.04 -3.06 -18.53
C THR A 196 4.44 -3.61 -18.21
N ARG A 197 4.50 -4.76 -17.53
CA ARG A 197 5.77 -5.45 -17.26
C ARG A 197 6.02 -6.50 -18.34
N ARG A 198 7.06 -6.29 -19.13
CA ARG A 198 7.58 -7.28 -20.08
C ARG A 198 8.61 -8.15 -19.36
N LEU A 199 8.37 -9.45 -19.32
CA LEU A 199 9.35 -10.41 -18.82
C LEU A 199 10.10 -11.00 -20.02
N SER A 200 11.39 -10.68 -20.12
CA SER A 200 12.27 -11.22 -21.15
C SER A 200 13.08 -12.37 -20.57
N CYS A 201 12.92 -13.58 -21.12
CA CYS A 201 13.76 -14.72 -20.76
C CYS A 201 14.85 -14.86 -21.83
N LEU A 202 16.07 -14.42 -21.51
CA LEU A 202 17.25 -14.65 -22.34
C LEU A 202 17.75 -16.08 -22.10
N THR A 203 18.25 -16.71 -23.17
CA THR A 203 18.66 -18.12 -23.25
C THR A 203 19.39 -18.62 -22.01
N MET A 204 18.78 -19.58 -21.30
CA MET A 204 19.42 -20.39 -20.27
C MET A 204 19.13 -21.88 -20.53
N PRO A 205 20.08 -22.79 -20.27
CA PRO A 205 19.96 -24.21 -20.62
C PRO A 205 18.94 -25.00 -19.78
N ILE A 206 18.24 -24.38 -18.83
CA ILE A 206 17.33 -25.06 -17.91
C ILE A 206 15.97 -24.35 -17.90
N TRP A 207 15.02 -24.89 -18.67
CA TRP A 207 13.64 -24.40 -18.81
C TRP A 207 12.77 -24.49 -17.53
N THR A 208 13.22 -25.20 -16.48
CA THR A 208 12.38 -25.53 -15.31
C THR A 208 12.31 -24.42 -14.25
N LYS A 209 13.34 -23.59 -14.09
CA LYS A 209 13.34 -22.48 -13.12
C LYS A 209 12.53 -21.27 -13.63
N PRO A 210 12.72 -20.79 -14.87
CA PRO A 210 11.93 -19.69 -15.41
C PRO A 210 10.46 -20.05 -15.47
N SER A 211 10.10 -21.27 -15.92
CA SER A 211 8.70 -21.72 -16.02
C SER A 211 7.97 -21.80 -14.66
N LYS A 212 8.63 -22.25 -13.58
CA LYS A 212 8.03 -22.25 -12.24
C LYS A 212 7.86 -20.83 -11.68
N ALA A 213 8.83 -19.94 -11.89
CA ALA A 213 8.72 -18.54 -11.48
C ALA A 213 7.65 -17.80 -12.32
N LEU A 214 7.57 -18.11 -13.61
CA LEU A 214 6.56 -17.62 -14.54
C LEU A 214 5.17 -18.04 -14.10
N TRP A 215 4.99 -19.34 -13.87
CA TRP A 215 3.75 -19.91 -13.39
C TRP A 215 3.35 -19.25 -12.09
N ARG A 216 4.25 -19.14 -11.09
CA ARG A 216 3.94 -18.41 -9.85
C ARG A 216 3.55 -16.96 -10.13
N ALA A 217 4.28 -16.22 -10.97
CA ALA A 217 3.97 -14.81 -11.25
C ALA A 217 2.66 -14.60 -12.04
N SER A 218 2.27 -15.55 -12.91
CA SER A 218 1.05 -15.47 -13.73
C SER A 218 -0.17 -16.12 -13.06
N SER A 219 0.03 -17.12 -12.21
CA SER A 219 -1.00 -17.89 -11.49
C SER A 219 -1.17 -17.49 -10.03
N ALA A 220 -0.32 -16.60 -9.47
CA ALA A 220 -0.41 -16.12 -8.08
C ALA A 220 -1.71 -15.36 -7.74
N THR A 221 -2.70 -15.37 -8.64
CA THR A 221 -4.08 -15.06 -8.33
C THR A 221 -4.97 -15.34 -9.55
N ALA A 222 -6.20 -15.84 -9.34
CA ALA A 222 -7.28 -15.63 -10.32
C ALA A 222 -7.65 -14.12 -10.44
N VAL A 223 -7.17 -13.30 -9.49
CA VAL A 223 -7.32 -11.84 -9.39
C VAL A 223 -5.98 -11.09 -9.63
N ARG A 224 -5.74 -10.65 -10.86
CA ARG A 224 -4.46 -10.06 -11.32
C ARG A 224 -3.77 -9.07 -10.34
N PRO A 225 -2.52 -9.33 -9.91
CA PRO A 225 -1.67 -8.33 -9.26
C PRO A 225 -1.22 -7.26 -10.24
N ALA A 226 -1.06 -6.01 -9.77
CA ALA A 226 -0.53 -4.91 -10.60
C ALA A 226 0.92 -5.15 -11.08
N SER A 227 1.65 -6.05 -10.40
CA SER A 227 3.01 -6.47 -10.74
C SER A 227 3.07 -7.70 -11.65
N ALA A 228 1.94 -8.30 -12.01
CA ALA A 228 1.92 -9.49 -12.87
C ALA A 228 2.52 -9.17 -14.25
N PRO A 229 3.36 -10.05 -14.81
CA PRO A 229 3.87 -9.89 -16.17
C PRO A 229 2.71 -9.97 -17.18
N THR A 230 2.65 -9.02 -18.11
CA THR A 230 1.58 -8.88 -19.11
C THR A 230 2.03 -9.17 -20.54
N ALA A 231 3.34 -9.28 -20.77
CA ALA A 231 3.91 -9.61 -22.07
C ALA A 231 5.13 -10.53 -21.89
N PHE A 232 5.17 -11.60 -22.68
CA PHE A 232 6.28 -12.56 -22.72
C PHE A 232 6.99 -12.48 -24.06
N THR A 233 8.31 -12.34 -24.02
CA THR A 233 9.16 -12.42 -25.21
C THR A 233 10.25 -13.45 -24.97
N SER A 234 10.27 -14.51 -25.77
CA SER A 234 11.36 -15.49 -25.82
C SER A 234 12.14 -15.31 -27.11
N ASN A 235 13.47 -15.24 -27.01
CA ASN A 235 14.34 -15.18 -28.19
C ASN A 235 14.72 -16.62 -28.54
N ARG A 236 14.02 -17.25 -29.49
CA ARG A 236 14.53 -18.46 -30.16
C ARG A 236 15.53 -18.01 -31.21
N ALA A 237 16.80 -17.93 -30.84
CA ALA A 237 17.85 -18.07 -31.83
C ALA A 237 17.80 -19.53 -32.32
N PHE A 238 17.35 -19.72 -33.56
CA PHE A 238 17.46 -20.99 -34.28
C PHE A 238 18.95 -21.33 -34.40
N THR A 239 19.42 -22.32 -33.63
CA THR A 239 20.74 -22.92 -33.87
C THR A 239 20.58 -23.89 -35.03
N THR A 240 20.82 -23.43 -36.26
CA THR A 240 21.14 -24.31 -37.39
C THR A 240 22.53 -24.89 -37.16
N TYR A 241 22.66 -26.20 -36.91
CA TYR A 241 23.80 -27.03 -37.33
C TYR A 241 23.57 -28.53 -37.07
N PHE A 242 23.82 -29.33 -38.13
CA PHE A 242 23.96 -30.80 -38.24
C PHE A 242 22.73 -31.73 -38.16
N ALA A 243 22.27 -32.17 -39.34
CA ALA A 243 22.25 -33.58 -39.74
C ALA A 243 21.90 -33.67 -41.25
N ALA A 244 22.92 -33.64 -42.11
CA ALA A 244 22.82 -34.20 -43.45
C ALA A 244 23.36 -35.64 -43.35
N ASN A 245 22.45 -36.60 -43.48
CA ASN A 245 22.72 -37.92 -44.07
C ASN A 245 21.91 -37.97 -45.36
#